data_AF-A0A6I9R781-F1
#
_entry.id   AF-A0A6I9R781-F1
#
_cell.length_a   1.000
_cell.length_b   1.000
_cell.length_c   1.000
_cell.angle_alpha   90.00
_cell.angle_beta   90.00
_cell.angle_gamma   90.00
#
_symmetry.space_group_name_H-M   'P 1'
#
loop_
_entity.id
_entity.type
_entity.pdbx_description
1 polymer ?
#
loop_
_entity_poly.entity_id
_entity_poly.type
_entity_poly.pdbx_seq_one_letter_code
_entity_poly.pdbx_strand_id
1 'polypeptide(L)'
;MSWAIAGNEVIPSNLTSYILSAMQNLDVALTATNLKINISTAIAIGVLGVSFLACQVAFSDTSSADIVGTARFLVWKRTPLLLFDAMVDAQVGHPDVSVVVLEIGWPSTGGAVGVMGENAMMYHNKVVAHVTSSTGTPKRPGMAIETYLFALFNENLKPAIVDQNYIGCIT
;
A
#
# COMPACT_ATOMS: atom_id res chain seq x y z
N MET A 1 14.63 7.01 3.26
CA MET A 1 14.89 7.01 1.80
C MET A 1 13.69 7.67 1.15
N SER A 2 13.86 8.47 0.10
CA SER A 2 12.74 9.20 -0.52
C SER A 2 12.26 8.49 -1.79
N TRP A 3 10.94 8.47 -1.98
CA TRP A 3 10.27 7.77 -3.06
C TRP A 3 9.37 8.73 -3.83
N ALA A 4 9.23 8.52 -5.13
CA ALA A 4 8.16 9.09 -5.92
C ALA A 4 7.22 7.96 -6.37
N ILE A 5 5.92 8.25 -6.31
CA ILE A 5 4.86 7.28 -6.60
C ILE A 5 4.29 7.58 -7.98
N ALA A 6 4.51 6.67 -8.92
CA ALA A 6 4.03 6.76 -10.30
C ALA A 6 2.63 6.14 -10.41
N GLY A 7 1.63 6.89 -9.98
CA GLY A 7 0.22 6.48 -10.00
C GLY A 7 -0.26 5.93 -8.66
N ASN A 8 -1.49 6.27 -8.30
CA ASN A 8 -2.18 5.75 -7.13
C ASN A 8 -3.31 4.82 -7.57
N GLU A 9 -3.29 3.57 -7.11
CA GLU A 9 -4.35 2.58 -7.37
C GLU A 9 -4.70 2.37 -8.85
N VAL A 10 -3.75 2.63 -9.75
CA VAL A 10 -4.00 2.50 -11.21
C VAL A 10 -4.09 1.03 -11.63
N ILE A 11 -3.52 0.11 -10.86
CA ILE A 11 -3.57 -1.32 -11.14
C ILE A 11 -4.61 -1.96 -10.21
N PRO A 12 -5.67 -2.62 -10.74
CA PRO A 12 -5.95 -2.84 -12.16
C PRO A 12 -6.87 -1.75 -12.76
N SER A 13 -6.55 -1.23 -13.94
CA SER A 13 -7.44 -0.34 -14.71
C SER A 13 -7.15 -0.42 -16.22
N ASN A 14 -7.89 0.35 -17.02
CA ASN A 14 -7.59 0.53 -18.45
C ASN A 14 -6.27 1.26 -18.71
N LEU A 15 -5.65 1.86 -17.69
CA LEU A 15 -4.38 2.56 -17.78
C LEU A 15 -3.18 1.72 -17.29
N THR A 16 -3.40 0.49 -16.83
CA THR A 16 -2.34 -0.40 -16.31
C THR A 16 -1.15 -0.53 -17.27
N SER A 17 -1.40 -0.65 -18.57
CA SER A 17 -0.37 -0.82 -19.59
C SER A 17 0.62 0.35 -19.69
N TYR A 18 0.26 1.52 -19.19
CA TYR A 18 1.11 2.72 -19.21
C TYR A 18 1.99 2.86 -17.97
N ILE A 19 1.68 2.18 -16.86
CA ILE A 19 2.38 2.38 -15.58
C ILE A 19 3.85 2.02 -15.69
N LEU A 20 4.18 0.85 -16.25
CA LEU A 20 5.57 0.41 -16.37
C LEU A 20 6.40 1.38 -17.22
N SER A 21 5.87 1.82 -18.37
CA SER A 21 6.55 2.79 -19.22
C SER A 21 6.70 4.16 -18.55
N ALA A 22 5.69 4.60 -17.80
CA ALA A 22 5.76 5.84 -17.04
C ALA A 22 6.85 5.77 -15.95
N MET A 23 6.93 4.66 -15.21
CA MET A 23 7.97 4.42 -14.20
C MET A 23 9.37 4.43 -14.81
N GLN A 24 9.56 3.77 -15.95
CA GLN A 24 10.84 3.74 -16.66
C GLN A 24 11.25 5.14 -17.15
N ASN A 25 10.32 5.90 -17.72
CA ASN A 25 10.57 7.26 -18.18
C ASN A 25 10.95 8.20 -17.02
N LEU A 26 10.27 8.08 -15.88
CA LEU A 26 10.60 8.85 -14.68
C LEU A 26 11.99 8.46 -14.13
N ASP A 27 12.33 7.17 -14.11
CA ASP A 27 13.64 6.70 -13.67
C ASP A 27 14.78 7.26 -14.54
N VAL A 28 14.58 7.30 -15.86
CA VAL A 28 15.54 7.91 -16.80
C VAL A 28 15.70 9.40 -16.50
N ALA A 29 14.60 10.14 -16.29
CA ALA A 29 14.64 11.57 -16.00
C ALA A 29 15.33 11.89 -14.66
N LEU A 30 15.07 11.09 -13.61
CA LEU A 30 15.72 11.24 -12.30
C LEU A 30 17.22 10.91 -12.37
N THR A 31 17.58 9.86 -13.11
CA THR A 31 18.98 9.48 -13.32
C THR A 31 19.74 10.57 -14.07
N ALA A 32 19.13 11.18 -15.10
CA ALA A 32 19.73 12.28 -15.86
C ALA A 32 20.01 13.54 -15.02
N THR A 33 19.25 13.75 -13.94
CA THR A 33 19.40 14.89 -13.02
C THR A 33 20.25 14.56 -11.79
N ASN A 34 20.79 13.33 -11.70
CA ASN A 34 21.55 12.83 -10.56
C ASN A 34 20.75 12.91 -9.23
N LEU A 35 19.42 12.88 -9.32
CA LEU A 35 18.53 12.85 -8.17
C LEU A 35 18.43 11.42 -7.64
N LYS A 36 18.73 11.23 -6.35
CA LYS A 36 18.67 9.93 -5.67
C LYS A 36 17.26 9.65 -5.13
N ILE A 37 16.26 9.68 -6.00
CA ILE A 37 14.86 9.41 -5.66
C ILE A 37 14.47 8.06 -6.26
N ASN A 38 13.91 7.18 -5.44
CA ASN A 38 13.43 5.87 -5.88
C ASN A 38 12.05 6.00 -6.52
N ILE A 39 11.77 5.25 -7.58
CA ILE A 39 10.43 5.17 -8.18
C ILE A 39 9.71 3.93 -7.68
N SER A 40 8.44 4.09 -7.31
CA SER A 40 7.53 2.97 -7.08
C SER A 40 6.10 3.32 -7.54
N THR A 41 5.14 2.43 -7.31
CA THR A 41 3.71 2.61 -7.58
C THR A 41 2.88 2.04 -6.44
N ALA A 42 1.71 2.62 -6.20
CA ALA A 42 0.71 2.07 -5.29
C ALA A 42 -0.29 1.19 -6.05
N ILE A 43 -0.63 0.03 -5.49
CA ILE A 43 -1.59 -0.89 -6.08
C ILE A 43 -2.89 -0.93 -5.28
N ALA A 44 -4.02 -1.03 -5.98
CA ALA A 44 -5.33 -1.08 -5.35
C ALA A 44 -5.55 -2.42 -4.67
N ILE A 45 -6.36 -2.47 -3.60
CA ILE A 45 -6.75 -3.75 -2.98
C ILE A 45 -7.52 -4.68 -3.92
N GLY A 46 -8.18 -4.12 -4.94
CA GLY A 46 -8.97 -4.86 -5.94
C GLY A 46 -8.16 -5.83 -6.81
N VAL A 47 -6.83 -5.81 -6.74
CA VAL A 47 -5.96 -6.80 -7.38
C VAL A 47 -5.98 -8.18 -6.70
N LEU A 48 -6.40 -8.25 -5.44
CA LEU A 48 -6.40 -9.48 -4.65
C LEU A 48 -7.55 -10.41 -5.10
N GLY A 49 -7.23 -11.68 -5.33
CA GLY A 49 -8.23 -12.74 -5.58
C GLY A 49 -8.75 -13.38 -4.29
N VAL A 50 -7.93 -13.36 -3.24
CA VAL A 50 -8.25 -13.84 -1.88
C VAL A 50 -7.68 -12.84 -0.87
N SER A 51 -8.53 -12.35 0.05
CA SER A 51 -8.19 -11.24 0.96
C SER A 51 -8.59 -11.48 2.43
N PHE A 52 -9.30 -12.57 2.73
CA PHE A 52 -9.92 -12.79 4.05
C PHE A 52 -9.06 -13.57 5.05
N LEU A 53 -7.97 -14.21 4.62
CA LEU A 53 -7.02 -14.89 5.49
C LEU A 53 -5.60 -14.42 5.17
N ALA A 54 -4.94 -13.73 6.11
CA ALA A 54 -3.60 -13.16 5.96
C ALA A 54 -2.57 -14.16 5.37
N CYS A 55 -2.62 -15.43 5.79
CA CYS A 55 -1.72 -16.46 5.28
C CYS A 55 -2.00 -16.89 3.83
N GLN A 56 -3.22 -16.69 3.32
CA GLN A 56 -3.67 -17.09 1.98
C GLN A 56 -3.83 -15.91 1.01
N VAL A 57 -3.55 -14.67 1.44
CA VAL A 57 -3.66 -13.50 0.57
C VAL A 57 -2.79 -13.69 -0.68
N ALA A 58 -3.43 -13.55 -1.84
CA ALA A 58 -2.82 -13.72 -3.16
C ALA A 58 -3.51 -12.84 -4.20
N PHE A 59 -2.74 -12.46 -5.22
CA PHE A 59 -3.24 -11.72 -6.37
C PHE A 59 -4.16 -12.59 -7.21
N SER A 60 -5.15 -11.97 -7.85
CA SER A 60 -5.96 -12.64 -8.87
C SER A 60 -5.11 -13.01 -10.08
N ASP A 61 -5.46 -14.10 -10.77
CA ASP A 61 -4.72 -14.56 -11.95
C ASP A 61 -4.64 -13.48 -13.04
N THR A 62 -5.70 -12.69 -13.22
CA THR A 62 -5.74 -11.57 -14.16
C THR A 62 -4.79 -10.44 -13.76
N SER A 63 -4.77 -10.05 -12.47
CA SER A 63 -3.89 -8.99 -11.98
C SER A 63 -2.43 -9.43 -11.89
N SER A 64 -2.17 -10.73 -11.81
CA SER A 64 -0.81 -11.27 -11.79
C SER A 64 -0.05 -10.90 -13.07
N ALA A 65 -0.70 -11.00 -14.25
CA ALA A 65 -0.08 -10.63 -15.52
C ALA A 65 0.28 -9.14 -15.59
N ASP A 66 -0.60 -8.30 -15.05
CA ASP A 66 -0.45 -6.85 -15.00
C ASP A 66 0.67 -6.39 -14.06
N ILE A 67 0.86 -7.11 -12.95
CA ILE A 67 1.82 -6.71 -11.90
C ILE A 67 3.20 -7.31 -12.14
N VAL A 68 3.33 -8.46 -12.82
CA VAL A 68 4.63 -9.14 -13.03
C VAL A 68 5.68 -8.23 -13.68
N GLY A 69 5.31 -7.42 -14.68
CA GLY A 69 6.23 -6.48 -15.32
C GLY A 69 6.75 -5.41 -14.36
N THR A 70 5.83 -4.82 -13.60
CA THR A 70 6.12 -3.82 -12.56
C THR A 70 6.95 -4.43 -11.43
N ALA A 71 6.60 -5.62 -10.94
CA ALA A 71 7.32 -6.34 -9.90
C ALA A 71 8.78 -6.60 -10.31
N ARG A 72 9.02 -7.04 -11.55
CA ARG A 72 10.39 -7.25 -12.07
C ARG A 72 11.21 -5.96 -12.09
N PHE A 73 10.60 -4.86 -12.54
CA PHE A 73 11.25 -3.54 -12.53
C PHE A 73 11.62 -3.11 -11.10
N LEU A 74 10.69 -3.29 -10.15
CA LEU A 74 10.89 -2.96 -8.74
C LEU A 74 12.01 -3.80 -8.09
N VAL A 75 12.06 -5.11 -8.37
CA VAL A 75 13.17 -5.98 -7.91
C VAL A 75 14.50 -5.49 -8.48
N TRP A 76 14.55 -5.15 -9.77
CA TRP A 76 15.77 -4.67 -10.43
C TRP A 76 16.27 -3.35 -9.83
N LYS A 77 15.36 -2.40 -9.56
CA LYS A 77 15.69 -1.12 -8.89
C LYS A 77 15.91 -1.25 -7.38
N ARG A 78 15.57 -2.40 -6.79
CA ARG A 78 15.54 -2.63 -5.33
C ARG A 78 14.62 -1.65 -4.61
N THR A 79 13.45 -1.41 -5.19
CA THR A 79 12.43 -0.50 -4.66
C THR A 79 11.18 -1.31 -4.28
N PRO A 80 10.59 -1.15 -3.09
CA PRO A 80 9.35 -1.77 -2.68
C PRO A 80 8.17 -1.47 -3.58
N LEU A 81 7.22 -2.39 -3.58
CA LEU A 81 5.85 -2.18 -4.02
C LEU A 81 5.04 -1.56 -2.87
N LEU A 82 4.20 -0.59 -3.18
CA LEU A 82 3.44 0.14 -2.17
C LEU A 82 2.00 -0.40 -2.09
N LEU A 83 1.57 -0.70 -0.87
CA LEU A 83 0.38 -1.50 -0.56
C LEU A 83 -0.56 -0.81 0.43
N PHE A 84 -1.80 -1.30 0.49
CA PHE A 84 -2.77 -1.04 1.55
C PHE A 84 -2.71 -2.15 2.61
N ASP A 85 -3.11 -1.84 3.85
CA ASP A 85 -2.95 -2.69 5.05
C ASP A 85 -3.13 -4.21 4.81
N ALA A 86 -4.30 -4.64 4.33
CA ALA A 86 -4.62 -6.07 4.20
C ALA A 86 -3.76 -6.83 3.16
N MET A 87 -2.92 -6.14 2.40
CA MET A 87 -2.16 -6.70 1.29
C MET A 87 -0.73 -7.10 1.66
N VAL A 88 -0.24 -6.81 2.87
CA VAL A 88 1.17 -7.00 3.24
C VAL A 88 1.68 -8.43 3.02
N ASP A 89 0.82 -9.42 3.26
CA ASP A 89 1.11 -10.85 3.06
C ASP A 89 0.74 -11.36 1.65
N ALA A 90 0.29 -10.49 0.74
CA ALA A 90 0.00 -10.85 -0.64
C ALA A 90 1.30 -11.23 -1.37
N GLN A 91 1.35 -12.46 -1.89
CA GLN A 91 2.49 -12.89 -2.71
C GLN A 91 2.27 -12.52 -4.18
N VAL A 92 3.08 -11.59 -4.69
CA VAL A 92 3.09 -11.13 -6.10
C VAL A 92 3.72 -12.16 -7.05
N GLY A 93 3.87 -13.43 -6.65
CA GLY A 93 4.70 -14.41 -7.36
C GLY A 93 6.20 -14.06 -7.41
N HIS A 94 6.61 -13.00 -6.71
CA HIS A 94 7.98 -12.49 -6.61
C HIS A 94 8.31 -12.22 -5.14
N PRO A 95 8.83 -13.22 -4.39
CA PRO A 95 9.09 -13.09 -2.95
C PRO A 95 10.15 -12.01 -2.63
N ASP A 96 11.00 -11.68 -3.60
CA ASP A 96 12.08 -10.71 -3.46
C ASP A 96 11.61 -9.25 -3.53
N VAL A 97 10.34 -9.00 -3.89
CA VAL A 97 9.78 -7.65 -3.86
C VAL A 97 9.58 -7.23 -2.41
N SER A 98 10.29 -6.19 -1.98
CA SER A 98 10.00 -5.51 -0.71
C SER A 98 8.66 -4.80 -0.77
N VAL A 99 8.03 -4.57 0.38
CA VAL A 99 6.72 -3.93 0.47
C VAL A 99 6.70 -2.84 1.51
N VAL A 100 5.87 -1.83 1.29
CA VAL A 100 5.60 -0.71 2.20
C VAL A 100 4.10 -0.51 2.26
N VAL A 101 3.55 -0.21 3.44
CA VAL A 101 2.14 0.12 3.61
C VAL A 101 1.96 1.62 3.52
N LEU A 102 1.29 2.13 2.49
CA LEU A 102 1.04 3.57 2.32
C LEU A 102 -0.19 4.07 3.06
N GLU A 103 -1.20 3.21 3.17
CA GLU A 103 -2.47 3.61 3.74
C GLU A 103 -2.97 2.51 4.67
N ILE A 104 -2.97 2.86 5.96
CA ILE A 104 -3.53 2.05 7.02
C ILE A 104 -4.26 2.96 8.01
N GLY A 105 -5.48 2.59 8.38
CA GLY A 105 -6.30 3.39 9.28
C GLY A 105 -7.65 2.78 9.56
N TRP A 106 -8.28 3.26 10.63
CA TRP A 106 -9.62 2.85 11.02
C TRP A 106 -10.49 4.09 11.27
N PRO A 107 -11.70 4.15 10.71
CA PRO A 107 -12.58 5.30 10.88
C PRO A 107 -13.05 5.43 12.33
N SER A 108 -13.12 6.67 12.81
CA SER A 108 -13.55 7.03 14.17
C SER A 108 -15.07 7.26 14.29
N THR A 109 -15.75 7.53 13.17
CA THR A 109 -17.22 7.67 13.06
C THR A 109 -17.66 7.40 11.61
N GLY A 110 -18.96 7.38 11.32
CA GLY A 110 -19.51 7.16 9.97
C GLY A 110 -20.70 6.18 9.89
N GLY A 111 -21.02 5.52 11.00
CA GLY A 111 -22.27 4.78 11.19
C GLY A 111 -22.20 3.28 10.94
N ALA A 112 -21.11 2.74 10.40
CA ALA A 112 -20.92 1.30 10.29
C ALA A 112 -20.59 0.63 11.64
N VAL A 113 -20.87 -0.68 11.73
CA VAL A 113 -20.61 -1.48 12.94
C VAL A 113 -19.11 -1.49 13.24
N GLY A 114 -18.74 -1.16 14.48
CA GLY A 114 -17.34 -1.13 14.92
C GLY A 114 -16.59 0.17 14.59
N VAL A 115 -17.24 1.13 13.92
CA VAL A 115 -16.71 2.45 13.63
C VAL A 115 -16.99 3.39 14.81
N MET A 116 -16.02 3.51 15.71
CA MET A 116 -16.10 4.36 16.90
C MET A 116 -14.70 4.79 17.33
N GLY A 117 -14.59 5.95 17.98
CA GLY A 117 -13.31 6.55 18.37
C GLY A 117 -12.42 5.63 19.22
N GLU A 118 -13.00 4.86 20.14
CA GLU A 118 -12.25 3.91 20.97
C GLU A 118 -11.60 2.79 20.14
N ASN A 119 -12.32 2.24 19.16
CA ASN A 119 -11.80 1.22 18.26
C ASN A 119 -10.72 1.77 17.34
N ALA A 120 -10.92 2.98 16.81
CA ALA A 120 -9.92 3.64 15.97
C ALA A 120 -8.61 3.86 16.75
N MET A 121 -8.71 4.39 17.97
CA MET A 121 -7.56 4.58 18.85
C MET A 121 -6.86 3.26 19.20
N MET A 122 -7.63 2.21 19.54
CA MET A 122 -7.07 0.89 19.83
C MET A 122 -6.33 0.32 18.61
N TYR A 123 -6.94 0.46 17.42
CA TYR A 123 -6.37 0.00 16.17
C TYR A 123 -5.06 0.72 15.85
N HIS A 124 -5.04 2.06 15.87
CA HIS A 124 -3.82 2.84 15.62
C HIS A 124 -2.70 2.52 16.62
N ASN A 125 -3.03 2.38 17.91
CA ASN A 125 -2.05 1.98 18.93
C ASN A 125 -1.47 0.58 18.67
N LYS A 126 -2.29 -0.37 18.23
CA LYS A 126 -1.84 -1.72 17.85
C LYS A 126 -0.95 -1.69 16.62
N VAL A 127 -1.28 -0.88 15.61
CA VAL A 127 -0.45 -0.68 14.41
C VAL A 127 0.92 -0.14 14.81
N VAL A 128 0.97 0.94 15.60
CA VAL A 128 2.24 1.52 16.08
C VAL A 128 3.03 0.48 16.86
N ALA A 129 2.42 -0.20 17.83
CA ALA A 129 3.10 -1.23 18.62
C ALA A 129 3.67 -2.35 17.74
N HIS A 130 2.89 -2.84 16.77
CA HIS A 130 3.32 -3.90 15.84
C HIS A 130 4.48 -3.48 14.93
N VAL A 131 4.40 -2.28 14.35
CA VAL A 131 5.48 -1.75 13.48
C VAL A 131 6.75 -1.53 14.30
N THR A 132 6.64 -1.02 15.54
CA THR A 132 7.81 -0.80 16.41
C THR A 132 8.41 -2.08 16.98
N SER A 133 7.64 -3.17 17.10
CA SER A 133 8.17 -4.45 17.61
C SER A 133 9.10 -5.13 16.61
N SER A 134 9.12 -4.68 15.34
CA SER A 134 9.90 -5.28 14.25
C SER A 134 9.64 -6.77 14.04
N THR A 135 8.48 -7.27 14.50
CA THR A 135 8.10 -8.68 14.37
C THR A 135 7.86 -9.05 12.91
N GLY A 136 7.42 -8.09 12.09
CA GLY A 136 7.01 -8.32 10.71
C GLY A 136 5.74 -9.16 10.65
N THR A 137 5.50 -9.79 9.50
CA THR A 137 4.35 -10.67 9.28
C THR A 137 4.75 -12.14 9.23
N PRO A 138 3.79 -13.08 9.33
CA PRO A 138 4.10 -14.50 9.18
C PRO A 138 4.89 -14.86 7.91
N LYS A 139 4.65 -14.17 6.79
CA LYS A 139 5.41 -14.38 5.53
C LYS A 139 6.71 -13.57 5.44
N ARG A 140 6.90 -12.57 6.30
CA ARG A 140 8.09 -11.69 6.35
C ARG A 140 8.56 -11.52 7.81
N PRO A 141 8.96 -12.62 8.48
CA PRO A 141 9.30 -12.57 9.90
C PRO A 141 10.58 -11.76 10.15
N GLY A 142 10.58 -10.96 11.22
CA GLY A 142 11.74 -10.17 11.65
C GLY A 142 12.07 -8.96 10.77
N MET A 143 11.18 -8.60 9.85
CA MET A 143 11.33 -7.41 9.00
C MET A 143 10.33 -6.35 9.42
N ALA A 144 10.82 -5.20 9.91
CA ALA A 144 9.97 -4.03 10.10
C ALA A 144 9.43 -3.55 8.75
N ILE A 145 8.12 -3.33 8.69
CA ILE A 145 7.44 -2.86 7.48
C ILE A 145 7.20 -1.36 7.63
N GLU A 146 7.82 -0.57 6.75
CA GLU A 146 7.56 0.86 6.67
C GLU A 146 6.06 1.07 6.41
N THR A 147 5.44 1.89 7.25
CA THR A 147 3.97 2.00 7.35
C THR A 147 3.58 3.46 7.55
N TYR A 148 2.65 3.94 6.74
CA TYR A 148 2.13 5.31 6.79
C TYR A 148 0.67 5.28 7.26
N LEU A 149 0.40 5.94 8.39
CA LEU A 149 -0.96 6.10 8.89
C LEU A 149 -1.75 7.02 7.97
N PHE A 150 -2.90 6.54 7.51
CA PHE A 150 -3.86 7.31 6.74
C PHE A 150 -5.09 7.59 7.63
N ALA A 151 -5.61 8.80 7.75
CA ALA A 151 -5.07 10.09 7.29
C ALA A 151 -4.70 10.95 8.50
N LEU A 152 -4.02 12.08 8.29
CA LEU A 152 -3.74 13.01 9.38
C LEU A 152 -5.02 13.67 9.91
N PHE A 153 -5.92 14.05 9.01
CA PHE A 153 -7.18 14.74 9.31
C PHE A 153 -8.37 14.03 8.66
N ASN A 154 -9.56 14.33 9.16
CA ASN A 154 -10.81 13.93 8.52
C ASN A 154 -10.98 14.64 7.17
N GLU A 155 -11.33 13.88 6.14
CA GLU A 155 -11.48 14.37 4.77
C GLU A 155 -12.94 14.70 4.46
N ASN A 156 -13.41 15.82 4.99
CA ASN A 156 -14.81 16.25 4.91
C ASN A 156 -15.32 16.62 3.50
N LEU A 157 -14.43 16.68 2.50
CA LEU A 157 -14.78 16.88 1.09
C LEU A 157 -14.98 15.57 0.33
N LYS A 158 -14.70 14.41 0.93
CA LYS A 158 -15.04 13.11 0.36
C LYS A 158 -16.56 12.88 0.45
N PRO A 159 -17.16 12.08 -0.46
CA PRO A 159 -18.59 11.82 -0.45
C PRO A 159 -19.11 11.37 0.93
N ALA A 160 -20.09 12.08 1.48
CA ALA A 160 -20.52 11.97 2.89
C ALA A 160 -21.14 10.61 3.31
N ILE A 161 -21.24 9.66 2.39
CA ILE A 161 -21.85 8.34 2.59
C ILE A 161 -20.83 7.26 3.00
N VAL A 162 -19.57 7.64 3.25
CA VAL A 162 -18.50 6.67 3.49
C VAL A 162 -17.78 6.99 4.80
N ASP A 163 -17.60 5.97 5.64
CA ASP A 163 -16.78 6.05 6.87
C ASP A 163 -15.36 6.58 6.57
N GLN A 164 -14.92 6.51 5.31
CA GLN A 164 -13.64 7.04 4.80
C GLN A 164 -13.40 8.52 5.11
N ASN A 165 -14.45 9.30 5.41
CA ASN A 165 -14.30 10.71 5.80
C ASN A 165 -13.68 10.89 7.20
N TYR A 166 -13.65 9.84 8.02
CA TYR A 166 -13.39 9.93 9.45
C TYR A 166 -12.18 9.11 9.94
N ILE A 167 -11.23 8.84 9.04
CA ILE A 167 -10.00 8.06 9.32
C ILE A 167 -8.87 8.97 9.87
N GLY A 168 -9.13 10.27 10.10
CA GLY A 168 -8.14 11.21 10.63
C GLY A 168 -7.60 10.81 12.01
N CYS A 169 -6.29 10.78 12.16
CA CYS A 169 -5.62 10.52 13.45
C CYS A 169 -5.61 11.73 14.39
N ILE A 170 -5.81 12.95 13.86
CA ILE A 170 -5.95 14.18 14.63
C ILE A 170 -7.36 14.71 14.38
N THR A 171 -8.21 14.65 15.42
CA THR A 171 -9.56 15.23 15.43
C THR A 171 -9.55 16.61 16.05
#